data_AF-A0A537R286-F1
#
_entry.id   AF-A0A537R286-F1
#
_cell.length_a   1.000
_cell.length_b   1.000
_cell.length_c   1.000
_cell.angle_alpha   90.00
_cell.angle_beta   90.00
_cell.angle_gamma   90.00
#
_symmetry.space_group_name_H-M   'P 1'
#
loop_
_entity.id
_entity.type
_entity.pdbx_description
1 polymer ?
#
loop_
_entity_poly.entity_id
_entity_poly.type
_entity_poly.pdbx_seq_one_letter_code
_entity_poly.pdbx_strand_id
1 'polypeptide(L)' 'EEGWSDGRYACFFDLDTWRDYVTAAGFVELDHYYRPPGLPRERQPWLASVWRKA' A
#
# COMPACT_ATOMS: atom_id res chain seq x y z
N GLU A 1 1.41 -10.85 2.55
CA GLU A 1 2.62 -11.66 2.29
C GLU A 1 3.65 -11.38 3.36
N GLU A 2 4.38 -12.38 3.82
CA GLU A 2 5.41 -12.22 4.85
C GLU A 2 6.71 -12.92 4.45
N GLY A 3 7.84 -12.38 4.89
CA GLY A 3 9.15 -12.95 4.58
C GLY A 3 10.33 -12.04 4.90
N TRP A 4 11.53 -12.57 4.72
CA TRP A 4 12.76 -11.79 4.84
C TRP A 4 12.99 -10.92 3.60
N SER A 5 13.19 -9.62 3.81
CA SER A 5 13.50 -8.63 2.79
C SER A 5 14.50 -7.61 3.34
N ASP A 6 15.58 -7.34 2.60
CA ASP A 6 16.60 -6.33 2.95
C ASP A 6 17.09 -6.40 4.41
N GLY A 7 17.38 -7.61 4.88
CA GLY A 7 17.90 -7.86 6.23
C GLY A 7 16.87 -7.73 7.36
N ARG A 8 15.57 -7.67 7.06
CA ARG A 8 14.49 -7.63 8.06
C ARG A 8 13.36 -8.57 7.69
N TYR A 9 12.63 -9.06 8.68
CA TYR A 9 11.37 -9.76 8.45
C TYR A 9 10.27 -8.73 8.23
N ALA A 10 9.58 -8.83 7.09
CA ALA A 10 8.49 -7.95 6.69
C ALA A 10 7.19 -8.74 6.59
N CYS A 11 6.08 -8.10 6.93
CA CYS A 11 4.74 -8.62 6.72
C CYS A 11 3.88 -7.50 6.15
N PHE A 12 3.29 -7.74 4.99
CA PHE A 12 2.53 -6.78 4.20
C PHE A 12 1.08 -7.22 4.08
N PHE A 13 0.17 -6.27 4.25
CA PHE A 13 -1.23 -6.42 3.90
C PHE A 13 -1.44 -6.29 2.39
N ASP A 14 -2.50 -6.92 1.89
CA ASP A 14 -3.08 -6.51 0.62
C ASP A 14 -3.77 -5.13 0.75
N LEU A 15 -4.14 -4.55 -0.39
CA LEU A 15 -4.70 -3.21 -0.42
C LEU A 15 -6.05 -3.12 0.30
N ASP A 16 -6.89 -4.15 0.21
CA ASP A 16 -8.23 -4.12 0.80
C ASP A 16 -8.17 -4.20 2.33
N THR A 17 -7.32 -5.09 2.87
CA THR A 17 -7.06 -5.15 4.30
C THR A 17 -6.44 -3.84 4.80
N TRP A 18 -5.51 -3.25 4.04
CA TRP A 18 -4.93 -1.96 4.40
C TRP A 18 -5.98 -0.84 4.43
N ARG A 19 -6.93 -0.82 3.49
CA ARG A 19 -8.05 0.13 3.48
C ARG A 19 -8.89 0.03 4.73
N ASP A 20 -9.28 -1.18 5.13
CA ASP A 20 -10.12 -1.40 6.31
C ASP A 20 -9.49 -0.78 7.57
N TYR A 21 -8.18 -0.99 7.77
CA TYR A 21 -7.46 -0.41 8.90
C TYR A 21 -7.41 1.11 8.86
N VAL A 22 -7.09 1.69 7.71
CA VAL A 22 -6.91 3.15 7.61
C VAL A 22 -8.25 3.88 7.69
N THR A 23 -9.31 3.30 7.14
CA THR A 23 -10.68 3.80 7.32
C THR A 23 -11.14 3.67 8.77
N ALA A 24 -10.90 2.54 9.43
CA ALA A 24 -11.20 2.38 10.86
C ALA A 24 -10.45 3.38 11.75
N ALA A 25 -9.26 3.83 11.31
CA ALA A 25 -8.48 4.87 11.97
C ALA A 25 -9.01 6.31 11.72
N GLY A 26 -10.11 6.48 10.96
CA GLY A 26 -10.74 7.78 10.72
C GLY A 26 -10.16 8.57 9.55
N PHE A 27 -9.55 7.89 8.57
CA PHE A 27 -9.06 8.52 7.34
C PHE A 27 -9.93 8.15 6.14
N VAL A 28 -9.95 9.05 5.16
CA VAL A 28 -10.61 8.85 3.87
C VAL A 28 -9.54 8.70 2.79
N GLU A 29 -9.65 7.65 1.97
CA GLU A 29 -8.74 7.42 0.84
C GLU A 29 -8.94 8.52 -0.22
N LEU A 30 -7.84 9.11 -0.68
CA LEU A 30 -7.85 10.09 -1.78
C LEU A 30 -7.34 9.47 -3.07
N ASP A 31 -6.33 8.62 -3.00
CA ASP A 31 -5.71 8.01 -4.18
C ASP A 31 -4.88 6.77 -3.79
N HIS A 32 -4.66 5.88 -4.76
CA HIS A 32 -3.63 4.84 -4.68
C HIS A 32 -3.02 4.62 -6.06
N TYR A 33 -1.71 4.42 -6.10
CA TYR A 33 -0.99 4.20 -7.35
C TYR A 33 0.24 3.34 -7.12
N TYR A 34 0.69 2.71 -8.20
CA TYR A 34 1.91 1.90 -8.19
C TYR A 34 3.07 2.70 -8.76
N ARG A 35 4.29 2.41 -8.31
CA ARG A 35 5.52 3.08 -8.76
C ARG A 35 6.55 2.09 -9.32
N PRO A 36 7.34 2.50 -10.33
CA PRO A 36 7.29 3.82 -10.99
C PRO A 36 6.13 3.95 -11.99
N PRO A 37 5.59 5.17 -12.19
CA PRO A 37 4.47 5.38 -13.12
C PRO A 37 4.91 5.15 -14.58
N GLY A 38 3.95 4.84 -15.46
CA GLY A 38 4.17 4.71 -16.91
C GLY A 38 4.72 3.35 -17.38
N LEU A 39 4.91 2.38 -16.48
CA LEU A 39 5.28 1.00 -16.83
C LEU A 39 4.08 0.05 -16.74
N PRO A 40 4.14 -1.17 -17.28
CA PRO A 40 3.18 -2.22 -16.96
C PRO A 40 3.15 -2.55 -15.46
N ARG A 41 1.99 -2.90 -14.91
CA ARG A 41 1.76 -3.11 -13.46
C ARG A 41 2.76 -4.06 -12.79
N GLU A 42 3.19 -5.11 -13.49
CA GLU A 42 4.19 -6.08 -13.05
C GLU A 42 5.57 -5.46 -12.75
N ARG A 43 5.89 -4.31 -13.36
CA ARG A 43 7.13 -3.55 -13.14
C ARG A 43 6.95 -2.39 -12.16
N GLN A 44 5.79 -2.29 -11.53
CA GLN A 44 5.49 -1.27 -10.53
C GLN A 44 5.34 -1.91 -9.14
N PRO A 45 6.44 -2.31 -8.50
CA PRO A 45 6.37 -3.15 -7.29
C PRO A 45 5.85 -2.39 -6.06
N TRP A 46 5.91 -1.07 -6.06
CA TRP A 46 5.60 -0.27 -4.87
C TRP A 46 4.19 0.30 -4.95
N LEU A 47 3.34 -0.11 -4.02
CA LEU A 47 2.05 0.54 -3.76
C LEU A 47 2.26 1.81 -2.92
N ALA A 48 1.64 2.91 -3.32
CA ALA A 48 1.48 4.11 -2.51
C ALA A 48 -0.01 4.43 -2.37
N SER A 49 -0.42 4.85 -1.18
CA SER A 49 -1.80 5.25 -0.86
C SER A 49 -1.78 6.64 -0.22
N VAL A 50 -2.70 7.52 -0.61
CA VAL A 50 -2.83 8.90 -0.12
C VAL A 50 -4.13 9.02 0.67
N TRP A 51 -4.04 9.59 1.87
CA TRP A 51 -5.15 9.65 2.82
C TRP A 51 -5.31 11.05 3.40
N ARG A 52 -6.55 11.42 3.70
CA ARG A 52 -6.87 12.65 4.43
C ARG A 52 -7.52 12.27 5.76
N LYS A 53 -7.08 12.91 6.84
CA LYS A 53 -7.77 12.81 8.14
C LYS A 53 -9.18 13.40 8.00
N ALA A 54 -10.19 12.67 8.46
CA ALA A 54 -11.57 13.16 8.50
C ALA A 54 -11.74 14.33 9.48
#